data_AF-A0A955R0X5-F1
#
_entry.id   AF-A0A955R0X5-F1
#
_cell.length_a   1.000
_cell.length_b   1.000
_cell.length_c   1.000
_cell.angle_alpha   90.00
_cell.angle_beta   90.00
_cell.angle_gamma   90.00
#
_symmetry.space_group_name_H-M   'P 1'
#
loop_
_entity.id
_entity.type
_entity.pdbx_description
1 polymer ?
#
loop_
_entity_poly.entity_id
_entity_poly.type
_entity_poly.pdbx_seq_one_letter_code
_entity_poly.pdbx_strand_id
1 'polypeptide(L)'
;MAGLYELMRQYATETRPAPSEELPHPELGKSLALFHACLLETDIERDATPGIPRLTASPDALEPNFLSRFVVGFLPFNAVSTPEETNRTLFEVYSFINWLKKQGIPHGWQDLNFSVKVKQLMEAQKRCLELSHYLDEESGRVLDDPPAITHTLADLFQVIKIDDRFVTLKGMHHEDPVRINLPDNIVKWVRPKDHLDLVLGDTSEKWVLLEAGQVFPEFEPESGE
;
A
#
# COMPACT_ATOMS: atom_id res chain seq x y z
N MET A 1 26.13 2.06 -1.21
CA MET A 1 25.32 1.94 0.02
C MET A 1 24.63 0.58 -0.04
N ALA A 2 24.45 -0.14 1.07
CA ALA A 2 23.73 -1.41 1.05
C ALA A 2 22.24 -1.16 0.73
N GLY A 3 21.62 -2.01 -0.08
CA GLY A 3 20.20 -1.92 -0.38
C GLY A 3 19.32 -2.35 0.80
N LEU A 4 18.03 -2.00 0.75
CA LEU A 4 17.06 -2.27 1.81
C LEU A 4 17.02 -3.74 2.24
N TYR A 5 17.00 -4.69 1.29
CA TYR A 5 16.97 -6.12 1.64
C TYR A 5 18.22 -6.55 2.43
N GLU A 6 19.40 -6.09 2.01
CA GLU A 6 20.66 -6.41 2.69
C GLU A 6 20.69 -5.86 4.12
N LEU A 7 20.13 -4.67 4.33
CA LEU A 7 20.00 -4.06 5.66
C LEU A 7 18.98 -4.79 6.54
N MET A 8 17.83 -5.19 5.98
CA MET A 8 16.85 -6.02 6.68
C MET A 8 17.47 -7.34 7.10
N ARG A 9 18.26 -7.98 6.23
CA ARG A 9 18.95 -9.24 6.52
C ARG A 9 20.02 -9.09 7.60
N GLN A 10 20.79 -7.99 7.58
CA GLN A 10 21.77 -7.68 8.63
C GLN A 10 21.07 -7.51 9.99
N TYR A 11 20.02 -6.70 10.03
CA TYR A 11 19.22 -6.53 11.24
C TYR A 11 18.64 -7.86 11.74
N ALA A 12 18.05 -8.69 10.87
CA ALA A 12 17.54 -10.01 11.23
C ALA A 12 18.64 -10.97 11.74
N THR A 13 19.87 -10.85 11.25
CA THR A 13 21.00 -11.65 11.75
C THR A 13 21.36 -11.26 13.19
N GLU A 14 21.24 -9.97 13.53
CA GLU A 14 21.49 -9.46 14.88
C GLU A 14 20.37 -9.81 15.87
N THR A 15 19.11 -9.71 15.44
CA THR A 15 17.94 -9.96 16.31
C THR A 15 17.51 -11.42 16.35
N ARG A 16 17.92 -12.23 15.36
CA ARG A 16 17.64 -13.66 15.22
C ARG A 16 16.14 -14.00 15.38
N PRO A 17 15.26 -13.42 14.55
CA PRO A 17 13.85 -13.77 14.59
C PRO A 17 13.65 -15.24 14.20
N ALA A 18 12.55 -15.83 14.65
CA ALA A 18 12.15 -17.15 14.15
C ALA A 18 11.87 -17.06 12.65
N PRO A 19 12.41 -17.97 11.81
CA PRO A 19 12.14 -17.99 10.39
C PRO A 19 10.65 -18.16 10.09
N SER A 20 10.19 -17.53 9.01
CA SER A 20 8.80 -17.65 8.55
C SER A 20 8.75 -18.44 7.25
N GLU A 21 8.74 -19.77 7.34
CA GLU A 21 8.79 -20.71 6.19
C GLU A 21 7.66 -20.51 5.16
N GLU A 22 6.57 -19.85 5.57
CA GLU A 22 5.41 -19.56 4.72
C GLU A 22 5.58 -18.31 3.83
N LEU A 23 6.62 -17.49 4.08
CA LEU A 23 6.85 -16.24 3.36
C LEU A 23 8.13 -16.30 2.52
N PRO A 24 8.19 -15.54 1.41
CA PRO A 24 9.46 -15.28 0.73
C PRO A 24 10.48 -14.67 1.71
N HIS A 25 11.75 -15.08 1.59
CA HIS A 25 12.85 -14.65 2.47
C HIS A 25 12.61 -14.96 3.96
N PRO A 26 12.45 -16.25 4.32
CA PRO A 26 12.12 -16.68 5.68
C PRO A 26 13.13 -16.21 6.73
N GLU A 27 14.38 -15.97 6.35
CA GLU A 27 15.46 -15.48 7.21
C GLU A 27 15.20 -14.08 7.78
N LEU A 28 14.29 -13.29 7.21
CA LEU A 28 13.91 -11.98 7.72
C LEU A 28 12.94 -12.06 8.91
N GLY A 29 12.34 -13.24 9.15
CA GLY A 29 11.21 -13.40 10.06
C GLY A 29 9.91 -12.79 9.51
N LYS A 30 8.76 -13.12 10.13
CA LYS A 30 7.41 -12.79 9.60
C LYS A 30 7.26 -11.29 9.30
N SER A 31 7.59 -10.42 10.26
CA SER A 31 7.28 -8.99 10.16
C SER A 31 8.05 -8.27 9.04
N LEU A 32 9.36 -8.52 8.92
CA LEU A 32 10.18 -7.89 7.89
C LEU A 32 9.98 -8.54 6.52
N ALA A 33 9.68 -9.84 6.47
CA ALA A 33 9.28 -10.49 5.23
C ALA A 33 7.98 -9.88 4.68
N LEU A 34 6.96 -9.63 5.53
CA LEU A 34 5.74 -8.93 5.13
C LEU A 34 6.02 -7.50 4.66
N PHE A 35 6.87 -6.76 5.38
CA PHE A 35 7.23 -5.40 4.99
C PHE A 35 7.99 -5.37 3.65
N HIS A 36 8.92 -6.29 3.46
CA HIS A 36 9.65 -6.47 2.21
C HIS A 36 8.71 -6.82 1.04
N ALA A 37 7.79 -7.75 1.25
CA ALA A 37 6.79 -8.12 0.25
C ALA A 37 5.90 -6.94 -0.14
N CYS A 38 5.43 -6.15 0.83
CA CYS A 38 4.65 -4.94 0.56
C CYS A 38 5.44 -3.93 -0.29
N LEU A 39 6.72 -3.74 -0.01
CA LEU A 39 7.56 -2.82 -0.79
C LEU A 39 7.79 -3.35 -2.21
N LEU A 40 7.90 -4.66 -2.41
CA LEU A 40 8.05 -5.24 -3.75
C LEU A 40 6.83 -5.03 -4.66
N GLU A 41 5.65 -4.75 -4.09
CA GLU A 41 4.43 -4.38 -4.83
C GLU A 41 4.36 -2.89 -5.19
N THR A 42 5.35 -2.09 -4.80
CA THR A 42 5.45 -0.68 -5.20
C THR A 42 6.51 -0.51 -6.30
N ASP A 43 6.62 0.70 -6.83
CA ASP A 43 7.62 1.05 -7.84
C ASP A 43 9.04 1.26 -7.27
N ILE A 44 9.29 0.81 -6.04
CA ILE A 44 10.61 0.87 -5.43
C ILE A 44 11.59 -0.06 -6.17
N GLU A 45 12.85 0.38 -6.27
CA GLU A 45 13.87 -0.35 -7.01
C GLU A 45 14.13 -1.76 -6.43
N ARG A 46 14.07 -2.76 -7.31
CA ARG A 46 14.29 -4.18 -7.03
C ARG A 46 15.19 -4.82 -8.06
N ASP A 47 15.76 -5.97 -7.73
CA ASP A 47 16.55 -6.74 -8.68
C ASP A 47 15.70 -7.28 -9.84
N ALA A 48 16.33 -7.37 -11.01
CA ALA A 48 15.73 -7.95 -12.21
C ALA A 48 16.03 -9.46 -12.33
N THR A 49 16.58 -10.06 -11.27
CA THR A 49 17.06 -11.44 -11.31
C THR A 49 15.88 -12.42 -11.34
N PRO A 50 15.87 -13.41 -12.25
CA PRO A 50 14.84 -14.45 -12.23
C PRO A 50 14.84 -15.20 -10.89
N GLY A 51 13.69 -15.28 -10.21
CA GLY A 51 13.57 -15.97 -8.92
C GLY A 51 12.73 -15.18 -7.93
N ILE A 52 13.13 -15.21 -6.65
CA ILE A 52 12.48 -14.45 -5.58
C ILE A 52 13.08 -13.04 -5.57
N PRO A 53 12.31 -12.00 -5.96
CA PRO A 53 12.84 -10.65 -6.11
C PRO A 53 13.30 -10.07 -4.77
N ARG A 54 14.26 -9.14 -4.83
CA ARG A 54 14.84 -8.46 -3.67
C ARG A 54 14.92 -6.96 -3.91
N LEU A 55 14.59 -6.19 -2.88
CA LEU A 55 14.77 -4.75 -2.86
C LEU A 55 16.26 -4.38 -2.99
N THR A 56 16.59 -3.59 -4.01
CA THR A 56 17.93 -3.03 -4.23
C THR A 56 18.00 -1.55 -3.86
N ALA A 57 16.84 -0.90 -3.71
CA ALA A 57 16.74 0.51 -3.38
C ALA A 57 17.50 0.89 -2.10
N SER A 58 18.00 2.13 -2.10
CA SER A 58 18.53 2.79 -0.91
C SER A 58 17.45 2.95 0.16
N PRO A 59 17.77 2.91 1.47
CA PRO A 59 16.82 3.28 2.53
C PRO A 59 16.23 4.69 2.40
N ASP A 60 16.93 5.59 1.71
CA ASP A 60 16.44 6.94 1.40
C ASP A 60 15.20 6.92 0.48
N ALA A 61 15.02 5.86 -0.28
CA ALA A 61 13.85 5.68 -1.15
C ALA A 61 12.58 5.29 -0.38
N LEU A 62 12.64 5.12 0.94
CA LEU A 62 11.45 4.85 1.75
C LEU A 62 10.53 6.07 1.81
N GLU A 63 9.57 6.12 0.90
CA GLU A 63 8.56 7.15 0.88
C GLU A 63 7.53 6.97 2.00
N PRO A 64 6.94 8.06 2.54
CA PRO A 64 5.93 7.94 3.58
C PRO A 64 4.67 7.17 3.14
N ASN A 65 4.32 7.24 1.84
CA ASN A 65 3.21 6.49 1.28
C ASN A 65 3.38 4.97 1.39
N PHE A 66 4.61 4.46 1.43
CA PHE A 66 4.86 3.03 1.65
C PHE A 66 4.42 2.59 3.05
N LEU A 67 4.52 3.46 4.06
CA LEU A 67 4.00 3.16 5.39
C LEU A 67 2.47 3.09 5.38
N SER A 68 1.81 4.01 4.66
CA SER A 68 0.35 3.99 4.51
C SER A 68 -0.13 2.72 3.82
N ARG A 69 0.46 2.38 2.67
CA ARG A 69 0.19 1.13 1.97
C ARG A 69 0.42 -0.07 2.88
N PHE A 70 1.54 -0.13 3.59
CA PHE A 70 1.85 -1.25 4.47
C PHE A 70 0.80 -1.41 5.58
N VAL A 71 0.53 -0.35 6.35
CA VAL A 71 -0.38 -0.40 7.50
C VAL A 71 -1.82 -0.65 7.07
N VAL A 72 -2.29 0.07 6.04
CA VAL A 72 -3.71 0.13 5.69
C VAL A 72 -4.09 -0.80 4.56
N GLY A 73 -3.29 -0.82 3.49
CA GLY A 73 -3.57 -1.61 2.28
C GLY A 73 -3.08 -3.05 2.38
N PHE A 74 -1.93 -3.30 2.97
CA PHE A 74 -1.25 -4.60 2.87
C PHE A 74 -1.51 -5.52 4.06
N LEU A 75 -1.27 -5.05 5.29
CA LEU A 75 -1.35 -5.89 6.49
C LEU A 75 -2.71 -6.58 6.69
N PRO A 76 -3.87 -5.91 6.51
CA PRO A 76 -5.16 -6.56 6.72
C PRO A 76 -5.44 -7.75 5.77
N PHE A 77 -4.76 -7.81 4.63
CA PHE A 77 -5.01 -8.82 3.59
C PHE A 77 -3.94 -9.93 3.59
N ASN A 78 -2.76 -9.69 4.19
CA ASN A 78 -1.59 -10.56 4.07
C ASN A 78 -1.16 -11.21 5.39
N ALA A 79 -2.05 -12.00 6.00
CA ALA A 79 -1.75 -12.90 7.12
C ALA A 79 -1.50 -12.23 8.50
N VAL A 80 -2.13 -11.08 8.73
CA VAL A 80 -2.29 -10.50 10.06
C VAL A 80 -3.77 -10.52 10.42
N SER A 81 -4.16 -11.50 11.22
CA SER A 81 -5.58 -11.76 11.51
C SER A 81 -6.05 -11.09 12.80
N THR A 82 -5.12 -10.56 13.61
CA THR A 82 -5.46 -9.94 14.90
C THR A 82 -4.71 -8.63 15.14
N PRO A 83 -5.28 -7.70 15.95
CA PRO A 83 -4.60 -6.47 16.35
C PRO A 83 -3.24 -6.71 17.01
N GLU A 84 -3.08 -7.80 17.76
CA GLU A 84 -1.81 -8.17 18.40
C GLU A 84 -0.74 -8.52 17.38
N GLU A 85 -1.09 -9.24 16.32
CA GLU A 85 -0.18 -9.54 15.22
C GLU A 85 0.19 -8.27 14.43
N THR A 86 -0.77 -7.36 14.23
CA THR A 86 -0.52 -6.05 13.60
C THR A 86 0.49 -5.27 14.42
N ASN A 87 0.25 -5.14 15.72
CA ASN A 87 1.12 -4.41 16.64
C ASN A 87 2.53 -5.01 16.69
N ARG A 88 2.65 -6.34 16.74
CA ARG A 88 3.95 -7.02 16.70
C ARG A 88 4.70 -6.73 15.40
N THR A 89 3.99 -6.76 14.27
CA THR A 89 4.58 -6.49 12.96
C THR A 89 5.08 -5.05 12.86
N LEU A 90 4.26 -4.09 13.28
CA LEU A 90 4.61 -2.67 13.27
C LEU A 90 5.72 -2.32 14.25
N PHE A 91 5.77 -2.98 15.40
CA PHE A 91 6.86 -2.82 16.37
C PHE A 91 8.20 -3.30 15.80
N GLU A 92 8.22 -4.40 15.05
CA GLU A 92 9.43 -4.90 14.43
C GLU A 92 9.93 -3.98 13.32
N VAL A 93 9.02 -3.48 12.47
CA VAL A 93 9.37 -2.47 11.46
C VAL A 93 9.91 -1.20 12.13
N TYR A 94 9.27 -0.71 13.18
CA TYR A 94 9.78 0.41 13.98
C TYR A 94 11.18 0.14 14.56
N SER A 95 11.43 -1.08 15.03
CA SER A 95 12.72 -1.50 15.58
C SER A 95 13.82 -1.52 14.52
N PHE A 96 13.51 -2.00 13.31
CA PHE A 96 14.40 -1.93 12.16
C PHE A 96 14.74 -0.48 11.78
N ILE A 97 13.75 0.41 11.72
CA ILE A 97 13.97 1.84 11.42
C ILE A 97 14.86 2.50 12.49
N ASN A 98 14.61 2.22 13.76
CA ASN A 98 15.47 2.69 14.84
C ASN A 98 16.88 2.10 14.78
N TRP A 99 17.03 0.87 14.33
CA TRP A 99 18.33 0.25 14.11
C TRP A 99 19.10 1.00 13.01
N LEU A 100 18.48 1.32 11.87
CA LEU A 100 19.11 2.14 10.82
C LEU A 100 19.64 3.46 11.39
N LYS A 101 18.82 4.15 12.19
CA LYS A 101 19.20 5.39 12.88
C LYS A 101 20.40 5.20 13.81
N LYS A 102 20.44 4.11 14.60
CA LYS A 102 21.56 3.79 15.49
C LYS A 102 22.85 3.47 14.72
N GLN A 103 22.74 2.86 13.54
CA GLN A 103 23.87 2.61 12.64
C GLN A 103 24.32 3.86 11.87
N GLY A 104 23.62 4.99 12.03
CA GLY A 104 23.92 6.22 11.30
C GLY A 104 23.62 6.12 9.80
N ILE A 105 22.68 5.26 9.42
CA ILE A 105 22.26 5.05 8.03
C ILE A 105 21.09 6.00 7.74
N PRO A 106 21.24 6.96 6.80
CA PRO A 106 20.12 7.81 6.37
C PRO A 106 18.98 6.98 5.77
N HIS A 107 17.74 7.43 5.97
CA HIS A 107 16.55 6.78 5.42
C HIS A 107 15.38 7.75 5.27
N GLY A 108 14.46 7.46 4.34
CA GLY A 108 13.35 8.38 3.99
C GLY A 108 12.33 8.63 5.10
N TRP A 109 12.36 7.81 6.16
CA TRP A 109 11.50 7.95 7.34
C TRP A 109 12.16 8.61 8.57
N GLN A 110 13.36 9.20 8.42
CA GLN A 110 14.16 9.70 9.55
C GLN A 110 13.45 10.79 10.39
N ASP A 111 12.61 11.60 9.73
CA ASP A 111 11.90 12.73 10.34
C ASP A 111 10.45 12.36 10.71
N LEU A 112 10.03 11.12 10.49
CA LEU A 112 8.68 10.66 10.82
C LEU A 112 8.56 10.33 12.31
N ASN A 113 7.53 10.89 12.96
CA ASN A 113 7.06 10.37 14.24
C ASN A 113 6.27 9.07 14.02
N PHE A 114 6.99 7.96 13.87
CA PHE A 114 6.44 6.66 13.48
C PHE A 114 5.23 6.23 14.32
N SER A 115 5.29 6.38 15.65
CA SER A 115 4.21 5.96 16.55
C SER A 115 2.93 6.77 16.36
N VAL A 116 3.04 8.10 16.22
CA VAL A 116 1.87 8.97 15.96
C VAL A 116 1.25 8.63 14.61
N LYS A 117 2.10 8.43 13.60
CA LYS A 117 1.66 8.15 12.23
C LYS A 117 1.00 6.79 12.08
N VAL A 118 1.57 5.74 12.67
CA VAL A 118 0.93 4.43 12.72
C VAL A 118 -0.44 4.51 13.39
N LYS A 119 -0.59 5.27 14.48
CA LYS A 119 -1.90 5.43 15.13
C LYS A 119 -2.93 6.07 14.18
N GLN A 120 -2.56 7.13 13.47
CA GLN A 120 -3.43 7.79 12.48
C GLN A 120 -3.83 6.82 11.36
N LEU A 121 -2.88 6.03 10.85
CA LEU A 121 -3.14 5.03 9.82
C LEU A 121 -4.06 3.90 10.30
N MET A 122 -3.87 3.42 11.53
CA MET A 122 -4.76 2.42 12.14
C MET A 122 -6.20 2.94 12.30
N GLU A 123 -6.38 4.23 12.60
CA GLU A 123 -7.71 4.87 12.65
C GLU A 123 -8.36 4.94 11.25
N ALA A 124 -7.56 5.20 10.20
CA ALA A 124 -8.03 5.20 8.81
C ALA A 124 -8.30 3.80 8.25
N GLN A 125 -7.62 2.77 8.77
CA GLN A 125 -7.65 1.40 8.25
C GLN A 125 -9.07 0.85 8.14
N LYS A 126 -9.87 0.99 9.20
CA LYS A 126 -11.25 0.48 9.20
C LYS A 126 -12.07 1.07 8.05
N ARG A 127 -11.99 2.39 7.84
CA ARG A 127 -12.72 3.07 6.76
C ARG A 127 -12.26 2.57 5.38
N CYS A 128 -10.96 2.40 5.18
CA CYS A 128 -10.40 1.91 3.93
C CYS A 128 -10.82 0.46 3.63
N LEU A 129 -10.89 -0.39 4.65
CA LEU A 129 -11.40 -1.76 4.51
C LEU A 129 -12.86 -1.79 4.09
N GLU A 130 -13.72 -1.00 4.75
CA GLU A 130 -15.13 -0.86 4.35
C GLU A 130 -15.26 -0.35 2.92
N LEU A 131 -14.45 0.64 2.52
CA LEU A 131 -14.44 1.14 1.15
C LEU A 131 -13.99 0.08 0.14
N SER A 132 -12.95 -0.70 0.44
CA SER A 132 -12.51 -1.83 -0.40
C SER A 132 -13.63 -2.85 -0.59
N HIS A 133 -14.36 -3.22 0.47
CA HIS A 133 -15.52 -4.11 0.37
C HIS A 133 -16.64 -3.53 -0.52
N TYR A 134 -16.99 -2.26 -0.34
CA TYR A 134 -18.01 -1.64 -1.18
C TYR A 134 -17.61 -1.56 -2.66
N LEU A 135 -16.33 -1.30 -2.94
CA LEU A 135 -15.82 -1.28 -4.30
C LEU A 135 -15.83 -2.67 -4.93
N ASP A 136 -15.46 -3.71 -4.16
CA ASP A 136 -15.52 -5.11 -4.59
C ASP A 136 -16.95 -5.56 -4.94
N GLU A 137 -17.93 -5.22 -4.08
CA GLU A 137 -19.36 -5.46 -4.35
C GLU A 137 -19.83 -4.77 -5.64
N GLU A 138 -19.37 -3.54 -5.89
CA GLU A 138 -19.71 -2.79 -7.11
C GLU A 138 -19.06 -3.39 -8.35
N SER A 139 -17.80 -3.84 -8.29
CA SER A 139 -17.19 -4.59 -9.41
C SER A 139 -17.97 -5.87 -9.71
N GLY A 140 -18.37 -6.63 -8.68
CA GLY A 140 -19.20 -7.82 -8.86
C GLY A 140 -20.53 -7.51 -9.56
N ARG A 141 -21.21 -6.45 -9.12
CA ARG A 141 -22.46 -5.98 -9.74
C ARG A 141 -22.28 -5.57 -11.22
N VAL A 142 -21.15 -4.93 -11.57
CA VAL A 142 -20.84 -4.56 -12.95
C VAL A 142 -20.54 -5.80 -13.80
N LEU A 143 -19.84 -6.79 -13.25
CA LEU A 143 -19.48 -8.02 -13.94
C LEU A 143 -20.65 -9.01 -14.12
N ASP A 144 -21.71 -8.91 -13.31
CA ASP A 144 -22.94 -9.69 -13.49
C ASP A 144 -23.66 -9.39 -14.82
N ASP A 145 -23.58 -8.15 -15.30
CA ASP A 145 -24.09 -7.71 -16.60
C ASP A 145 -23.06 -6.74 -17.25
N PRO A 146 -21.95 -7.28 -17.79
CA PRO A 146 -20.82 -6.48 -18.17
C PRO A 146 -21.14 -5.63 -19.40
N PRO A 147 -20.90 -4.31 -19.36
CA PRO A 147 -21.04 -3.48 -20.55
C PRO A 147 -19.98 -3.86 -21.59
N ALA A 148 -20.19 -3.43 -22.84
CA ALA A 148 -19.18 -3.62 -23.88
C ALA A 148 -17.92 -2.80 -23.54
N ILE A 149 -16.82 -3.48 -23.20
CA ILE A 149 -15.53 -2.86 -22.86
C ILE A 149 -14.66 -2.75 -24.12
N THR A 150 -14.18 -1.56 -24.41
CA THR A 150 -13.24 -1.29 -25.51
C THR A 150 -11.78 -1.38 -25.04
N HIS A 151 -11.50 -0.95 -23.82
CA HIS A 151 -10.17 -0.92 -23.24
C HIS A 151 -10.24 -1.09 -21.71
N THR A 152 -9.18 -1.66 -21.12
CA THR A 152 -9.03 -1.84 -19.68
C THR A 152 -7.78 -1.16 -19.19
N LEU A 153 -7.87 -0.52 -18.03
CA LEU A 153 -6.76 0.18 -17.39
C LEU A 153 -6.64 -0.30 -15.95
N ALA A 154 -5.50 -0.92 -15.62
CA ALA A 154 -5.17 -1.40 -14.29
C ALA A 154 -4.05 -0.53 -13.74
N ASP A 155 -4.31 0.14 -12.61
CA ASP A 155 -3.35 1.04 -12.00
C ASP A 155 -3.69 1.27 -10.52
N LEU A 156 -2.75 1.86 -9.80
CA LEU A 156 -3.00 2.48 -8.51
C LEU A 156 -3.44 3.93 -8.75
N PHE A 157 -4.68 4.25 -8.38
CA PHE A 157 -5.28 5.55 -8.64
C PHE A 157 -5.37 6.41 -7.40
N GLN A 158 -4.93 7.66 -7.48
CA GLN A 158 -5.20 8.65 -6.44
C GLN A 158 -6.52 9.39 -6.70
N VAL A 159 -7.34 9.58 -5.67
CA VAL A 159 -8.55 10.40 -5.71
C VAL A 159 -8.19 11.89 -5.71
N ILE A 160 -8.39 12.56 -6.84
CA ILE A 160 -8.09 13.98 -6.98
C ILE A 160 -9.29 14.85 -6.60
N LYS A 161 -10.50 14.42 -6.98
CA LYS A 161 -11.72 15.22 -6.80
C LYS A 161 -12.96 14.34 -6.66
N ILE A 162 -13.90 14.78 -5.85
CA ILE A 162 -15.22 14.18 -5.68
C ILE A 162 -16.27 15.25 -5.99
N ASP A 163 -17.12 15.01 -6.99
CA ASP A 163 -18.22 15.89 -7.40
C ASP A 163 -19.53 15.10 -7.43
N ASP A 164 -20.37 15.28 -6.40
CA ASP A 164 -21.59 14.50 -6.20
C ASP A 164 -21.27 12.99 -6.21
N ARG A 165 -21.69 12.24 -7.24
CA ARG A 165 -21.41 10.80 -7.39
C ARG A 165 -20.15 10.47 -8.19
N PHE A 166 -19.49 11.48 -8.73
CA PHE A 166 -18.35 11.28 -9.60
C PHE A 166 -17.04 11.41 -8.85
N VAL A 167 -16.19 10.42 -9.02
CA VAL A 167 -14.83 10.40 -8.46
C VAL A 167 -13.84 10.54 -9.62
N THR A 168 -13.03 11.59 -9.55
CA THR A 168 -11.93 11.82 -10.50
C THR A 168 -10.65 11.22 -9.93
N LEU A 169 -10.05 10.35 -10.71
CA LEU A 169 -8.93 9.51 -10.35
C LEU A 169 -7.74 9.81 -11.24
N LYS A 170 -6.54 9.80 -10.67
CA LYS A 170 -5.28 9.97 -11.38
C LYS A 170 -4.44 8.71 -11.19
N GLY A 171 -4.20 7.99 -12.28
CA GLY A 171 -3.31 6.82 -12.26
C GLY A 171 -1.85 7.24 -12.05
N MET A 172 -1.06 6.35 -11.44
CA MET A 172 0.39 6.52 -11.31
C MET A 172 1.11 6.37 -12.65
N HIS A 173 0.58 5.55 -13.55
CA HIS A 173 1.19 5.21 -14.84
C HIS A 173 0.52 5.87 -16.04
N HIS A 174 -0.48 6.72 -15.80
CA HIS A 174 -1.30 7.34 -16.85
C HIS A 174 -1.43 8.85 -16.69
N GLU A 175 -1.24 9.59 -17.79
CA GLU A 175 -1.26 11.06 -17.81
C GLU A 175 -2.68 11.64 -17.63
N ASP A 176 -3.68 11.02 -18.26
CA ASP A 176 -5.04 11.54 -18.24
C ASP A 176 -5.82 11.06 -17.01
N PRO A 177 -6.44 11.97 -16.23
CA PRO A 177 -7.36 11.58 -15.18
C PRO A 177 -8.59 10.86 -15.74
N VAL A 178 -9.03 9.83 -15.04
CA VAL A 178 -10.26 9.08 -15.35
C VAL A 178 -11.36 9.49 -14.39
N ARG A 179 -12.61 9.46 -14.85
CA ARG A 179 -13.77 9.82 -14.04
C ARG A 179 -14.75 8.66 -14.01
N ILE A 180 -15.00 8.14 -12.82
CA ILE A 180 -15.95 7.05 -12.58
C ILE A 180 -17.18 7.58 -11.84
N ASN A 181 -18.32 6.96 -12.09
CA ASN A 181 -19.56 7.20 -11.35
C ASN A 181 -19.74 6.09 -10.33
N LEU A 182 -19.75 6.43 -9.04
CA LEU A 182 -19.93 5.47 -7.96
C LEU A 182 -21.28 5.70 -7.26
N PRO A 183 -21.95 4.63 -6.80
CA PRO A 183 -23.16 4.75 -5.97
C PRO A 183 -22.93 5.58 -4.70
N ASP A 184 -23.98 6.27 -4.21
CA ASP A 184 -23.91 7.14 -3.01
C ASP A 184 -23.41 6.40 -1.75
N ASN A 185 -23.78 5.12 -1.62
CA ASN A 185 -23.35 4.28 -0.50
C ASN A 185 -21.85 4.00 -0.51
N ILE A 186 -21.16 4.18 -1.64
CA ILE A 186 -19.71 4.02 -1.79
C ILE A 186 -19.02 5.38 -1.69
N VAL A 187 -19.50 6.38 -2.43
CA VAL A 187 -18.87 7.72 -2.51
C VAL A 187 -18.70 8.37 -1.14
N LYS A 188 -19.66 8.16 -0.22
CA LYS A 188 -19.58 8.69 1.16
C LYS A 188 -18.33 8.21 1.94
N TRP A 189 -17.72 7.10 1.54
CA TRP A 189 -16.52 6.54 2.16
C TRP A 189 -15.24 7.02 1.51
N VAL A 190 -15.29 7.41 0.24
CA VAL A 190 -14.15 7.91 -0.52
C VAL A 190 -13.70 9.25 0.07
N ARG A 191 -12.39 9.46 0.16
CA ARG A 191 -11.79 10.73 0.56
C ARG A 191 -10.82 11.19 -0.53
N PRO A 192 -10.70 12.52 -0.74
CA PRO A 192 -9.58 13.06 -1.51
C PRO A 192 -8.28 12.48 -1.00
N LYS A 193 -7.37 12.18 -1.94
CA LYS A 193 -6.05 11.58 -1.70
C LYS A 193 -6.07 10.12 -1.25
N ASP A 194 -7.20 9.42 -1.27
CA ASP A 194 -7.16 7.96 -1.21
C ASP A 194 -6.47 7.40 -2.45
N HIS A 195 -5.65 6.38 -2.24
CA HIS A 195 -5.12 5.51 -3.28
C HIS A 195 -6.00 4.26 -3.36
N LEU A 196 -6.48 3.97 -4.57
CA LEU A 196 -7.37 2.87 -4.89
C LEU A 196 -6.69 2.00 -5.94
N ASP A 197 -6.40 0.75 -5.60
CA ASP A 197 -5.94 -0.26 -6.56
C ASP A 197 -7.16 -0.74 -7.36
N LEU A 198 -7.24 -0.40 -8.64
CA LEU A 198 -8.45 -0.64 -9.46
C LEU A 198 -8.09 -1.17 -10.85
N VAL A 199 -8.99 -1.97 -11.40
CA VAL A 199 -9.10 -2.22 -12.83
C VAL A 199 -10.36 -1.53 -13.34
N LEU A 200 -10.19 -0.62 -14.29
CA LEU A 200 -11.27 0.14 -14.91
C LEU A 200 -11.48 -0.29 -16.35
N GLY A 201 -12.74 -0.29 -16.80
CA GLY A 201 -13.13 -0.55 -18.18
C GLY A 201 -13.68 0.69 -18.85
N ASP A 202 -13.17 1.03 -20.03
CA ASP A 202 -13.74 2.06 -20.90
C ASP A 202 -14.85 1.43 -21.76
N THR A 203 -16.04 2.02 -21.71
CA THR A 203 -17.18 1.62 -22.55
C THR A 203 -17.36 2.52 -23.78
N SER A 204 -16.38 3.36 -24.10
CA SER A 204 -16.40 4.50 -25.04
C SER A 204 -17.28 5.69 -24.62
N GLU A 205 -18.21 5.49 -23.68
CA GLU A 205 -19.06 6.54 -23.12
C GLU A 205 -18.63 6.95 -21.71
N LYS A 206 -18.10 5.99 -20.93
CA LYS A 206 -17.71 6.19 -19.53
C LYS A 206 -16.73 5.11 -19.07
N TRP A 207 -16.09 5.38 -17.94
CA TRP A 207 -15.33 4.39 -17.20
C TRP A 207 -16.21 3.68 -16.17
N VAL A 208 -16.06 2.35 -16.08
CA VAL A 208 -16.70 1.49 -15.09
C VAL A 208 -15.66 0.74 -14.27
N LEU A 209 -16.00 0.40 -13.03
CA LEU A 209 -15.17 -0.40 -12.16
C LEU A 209 -15.31 -1.88 -12.52
N LEU A 210 -14.20 -2.55 -12.83
CA LEU A 210 -14.17 -3.98 -13.17
C LEU A 210 -13.58 -4.83 -12.03
N GLU A 211 -12.61 -4.30 -11.30
CA GLU A 211 -11.99 -4.99 -10.15
C GLU A 211 -11.50 -3.94 -9.16
N ALA A 212 -11.60 -4.24 -7.87
CA ALA A 212 -11.08 -3.40 -6.80
C ALA A 212 -10.19 -4.20 -5.85
N GLY A 213 -9.00 -3.69 -5.60
CA GLY A 213 -8.04 -4.24 -4.65
C GLY A 213 -7.99 -3.42 -3.37
N GLN A 214 -6.76 -3.13 -2.95
CA GLN A 214 -6.46 -2.45 -1.71
C GLN A 214 -6.78 -0.95 -1.79
N VAL A 215 -7.20 -0.38 -0.66
CA VAL A 215 -7.43 1.05 -0.49
C VAL A 215 -6.58 1.56 0.67
N PHE A 216 -5.91 2.69 0.51
CA PHE A 216 -5.15 3.34 1.58
C PHE A 216 -5.08 4.86 1.36
N PRO A 217 -4.98 5.69 2.42
CA PRO A 217 -4.89 7.14 2.25
C PRO A 217 -3.49 7.57 1.81
N GLU A 218 -3.37 8.69 1.10
CA GLU A 218 -2.08 9.38 0.95
C GLU A 218 -1.53 9.76 2.33
N PHE A 219 -0.24 9.59 2.49
CA PHE A 219 0.49 9.97 3.67
C PHE A 219 1.00 11.40 3.52
N GLU A 220 0.45 12.33 4.30
CA GLU A 220 1.03 13.66 4.44
C GLU A 220 2.12 13.63 5.53
N PRO A 221 3.42 13.81 5.19
CA PRO A 221 4.40 14.16 6.21
C PRO A 221 3.92 15.47 6.84
N GLU A 222 3.86 15.52 8.17
CA GLU A 222 3.59 16.79 8.86
C GLU A 222 4.63 17.80 8.36
N SER A 223 4.18 18.82 7.63
CA SER A 223 5.00 19.98 7.35
C SER A 223 5.42 20.55 8.70
N GLY A 224 6.71 20.45 9.03
CA GLY A 224 7.26 21.14 10.18
C GLY A 224 6.95 22.62 10.04
N GLU A 225 6.11 23.13 10.94
CA GLU A 225 6.11 24.54 11.31
C GLU A 225 7.36 24.84 12.15
#